data_AF-A0A108U869-F1
#
_entry.id   AF-A0A108U869-F1
#
_cell.length_a   1.000
_cell.length_b   1.000
_cell.length_c   1.000
_cell.angle_alpha   90.00
_cell.angle_beta   90.00
_cell.angle_gamma   90.00
#
_symmetry.space_group_name_H-M   'P 1'
#
loop_
_entity.id
_entity.type
_entity.pdbx_description
1 polymer ?
#
loop_
_entity_poly.entity_id
_entity_poly.type
_entity_poly.pdbx_seq_one_letter_code
_entity_poly.pdbx_strand_id
1 'polypeptide(L)'
;MAVKTRGLIVSLIAIAVALLGWQLWRLRAPVATAPTAVGQSDAAAQEQPAVPAKPADTPSKIEPIRSNYRNPQLAELKSRADAGDSRASCQLGMELLRCTDVSPAEQVLAAAEENSRPDLPPEQRAYMTKLEDRARQMINECRNAPADSWKQGNHYLRQAALAGEPEAMYRYARGDSVLVDYTHLNSPEFDRWRAEAGNMLQLSFEAGYLPSVFDLMVGYSDNSSPLTGLIANDPTKARAMRLLISRLAGKPADRPESRYASLEPAATALASQWQRDYFPTVKPPLQKLPRLMPAGFASLYADENNEPACTQ
;
A
#
# COMPACT_ATOMS: atom_id res chain seq x y z
N MET A 1 -12.59 60.94 -7.59
CA MET A 1 -11.62 60.02 -8.24
C MET A 1 -10.63 59.43 -7.22
N ALA A 2 -11.08 58.69 -6.19
CA ALA A 2 -10.22 58.23 -5.09
C ALA A 2 -10.23 56.69 -4.85
N VAL A 3 -10.97 55.93 -5.68
CA VAL A 3 -11.17 54.48 -5.48
C VAL A 3 -10.14 53.63 -6.25
N LYS A 4 -9.56 54.16 -7.34
CA LYS A 4 -8.62 53.41 -8.19
C LYS A 4 -7.23 53.18 -7.57
N THR A 5 -6.79 54.02 -6.63
CA THR A 5 -5.45 53.94 -6.03
C THR A 5 -5.33 52.87 -4.95
N ARG A 6 -6.42 52.52 -4.26
CA ARG A 6 -6.40 51.50 -3.19
C ARG A 6 -6.27 50.07 -3.72
N GLY A 7 -6.88 49.76 -4.86
CA GLY A 7 -6.75 48.43 -5.48
C GLY A 7 -5.33 48.14 -5.97
N LEU A 8 -4.64 49.16 -6.49
CA LEU A 8 -3.29 49.03 -7.03
C LEU A 8 -2.25 48.77 -5.92
N ILE A 9 -2.44 49.36 -4.73
CA ILE A 9 -1.57 49.15 -3.57
C ILE A 9 -1.70 47.72 -3.02
N VAL A 10 -2.92 47.18 -2.95
CA VAL A 10 -3.15 45.81 -2.45
C VAL A 10 -2.55 44.76 -3.39
N SER A 11 -2.67 44.95 -4.70
CA SER A 11 -2.04 44.04 -5.68
C SER A 11 -0.51 44.07 -5.63
N LEU A 12 0.11 45.23 -5.42
CA LEU A 12 1.56 45.34 -5.28
C LEU A 12 2.08 44.65 -4.02
N ILE A 13 1.34 44.74 -2.90
CA ILE A 13 1.71 44.05 -1.65
C ILE A 13 1.65 42.54 -1.81
N ALA A 14 0.60 42.00 -2.46
CA ALA A 14 0.46 40.57 -2.68
C ALA A 14 1.61 39.99 -3.54
N ILE A 15 2.02 40.73 -4.58
CA ILE A 15 3.14 40.34 -5.44
C ILE A 15 4.47 40.40 -4.66
N ALA A 16 4.68 41.43 -3.84
CA ALA A 16 5.89 41.53 -3.03
C ALA A 16 6.02 40.39 -2.00
N VAL A 17 4.91 39.99 -1.36
CA VAL A 17 4.89 38.86 -0.41
C VAL A 17 5.16 37.53 -1.13
N ALA A 18 4.59 37.33 -2.31
CA ALA A 18 4.84 36.12 -3.11
C ALA A 18 6.32 36.02 -3.55
N LEU A 19 6.92 37.14 -3.97
CA LEU A 19 8.33 37.19 -4.37
C LEU A 19 9.28 36.98 -3.19
N LEU A 20 8.98 37.55 -2.02
CA LEU A 20 9.75 37.34 -0.78
C LEU A 20 9.66 35.89 -0.30
N GLY A 21 8.46 35.29 -0.33
CA GLY A 21 8.28 33.88 0.02
C GLY A 21 9.07 32.94 -0.90
N TRP A 22 9.08 33.25 -2.20
CA TRP A 22 9.84 32.49 -3.19
C TRP A 22 11.37 32.67 -3.03
N GLN A 23 11.85 33.87 -2.73
CA GLN A 23 13.27 34.12 -2.45
C GLN A 23 13.74 33.44 -1.16
N LEU A 24 12.94 33.49 -0.09
CA LEU A 24 13.24 32.82 1.18
C LEU A 24 13.24 31.29 1.03
N TRP A 25 12.40 30.75 0.15
CA TRP A 25 12.41 29.33 -0.19
C TRP A 25 13.66 28.93 -0.98
N ARG A 26 14.10 29.76 -1.94
CA ARG A 26 15.36 29.52 -2.68
C ARG A 26 16.61 29.62 -1.80
N LEU A 27 16.59 30.50 -0.80
CA LEU A 27 17.71 30.65 0.14
C LEU A 27 17.77 29.52 1.19
N ARG A 28 16.76 28.65 1.24
CA ARG A 28 16.68 27.47 2.13
C ARG A 28 17.28 26.19 1.54
N ALA A 29 18.13 26.29 0.53
CA ALA A 29 18.97 25.17 0.14
C ALA A 29 19.82 24.74 1.38
N PRO A 30 19.84 23.44 1.74
CA PRO A 30 20.64 22.98 2.85
C PRO A 30 22.11 23.22 2.51
N VAL A 31 22.75 24.13 3.25
CA VAL A 31 24.20 24.30 3.21
C VAL A 31 24.78 23.00 3.76
N ALA A 32 25.39 22.21 2.88
CA ALA A 32 26.29 21.15 3.29
C ALA A 32 27.37 21.79 4.17
N THR A 33 27.29 21.55 5.47
CA THR A 33 28.31 21.97 6.43
C THR A 33 29.61 21.27 6.08
N ALA A 34 30.51 22.00 5.42
CA ALA A 34 31.90 21.63 5.33
C ALA A 34 32.50 21.64 6.75
N PRO A 35 33.22 20.59 7.18
CA PRO A 35 33.87 20.59 8.47
C PRO A 35 35.08 21.52 8.44
N THR A 36 35.06 22.53 9.30
CA THR A 36 36.18 23.41 9.58
C THR A 36 37.31 22.58 10.20
N ALA A 37 38.44 22.50 9.51
CA ALA A 37 39.70 22.07 10.09
C ALA A 37 40.29 23.21 10.93
N VAL A 38 40.70 22.90 12.16
CA VAL A 38 42.00 23.20 12.81
C VAL A 38 41.83 23.13 14.33
N GLY A 39 42.65 22.30 14.99
CA GLY A 39 42.86 22.33 16.44
C GLY A 39 43.27 20.99 17.04
N GLN A 40 44.47 20.50 16.70
CA GLN A 40 45.14 19.41 17.43
C GLN A 40 45.40 19.80 18.88
N SER A 41 45.09 18.91 19.82
CA SER A 41 45.94 18.66 21.01
C SER A 41 45.66 17.25 21.56
N ASP A 42 46.54 16.33 21.16
CA ASP A 42 47.02 15.12 21.82
C ASP A 42 46.14 14.38 22.84
N ALA A 43 45.61 13.22 22.42
CA ALA A 43 45.59 12.00 23.24
C ALA A 43 45.61 10.78 22.32
N ALA A 44 46.60 9.92 22.54
CA ALA A 44 46.92 8.75 21.73
C ALA A 44 45.91 7.60 21.86
N ALA A 45 45.95 6.73 20.84
CA ALA A 45 45.54 5.33 20.79
C ALA A 45 44.07 5.02 20.48
N GLN A 46 43.77 4.79 19.19
CA GLN A 46 43.73 3.42 18.63
C GLN A 46 43.57 3.47 17.10
N GLU A 47 44.51 2.84 16.42
CA GLU A 47 44.61 2.72 14.97
C GLU A 47 43.65 1.62 14.49
N GLN A 48 42.48 2.01 13.98
CA GLN A 48 41.61 1.12 13.19
C GLN A 48 41.96 1.29 11.71
N PRO A 49 42.24 0.20 10.96
CA PRO A 49 42.49 0.27 9.53
C PRO A 49 41.30 0.91 8.82
N ALA A 50 41.57 2.00 8.09
CA ALA A 50 40.60 2.65 7.22
C ALA A 50 40.14 1.66 6.14
N VAL A 51 38.90 1.20 6.25
CA VAL A 51 38.21 0.50 5.16
C VAL A 51 37.97 1.53 4.06
N PRO A 52 38.45 1.31 2.82
CA PRO A 52 38.20 2.25 1.73
C PRO A 52 36.69 2.38 1.50
N ALA A 53 36.20 3.63 1.52
CA ALA A 53 34.82 3.95 1.23
C ALA A 53 34.48 3.48 -0.19
N LYS A 54 33.59 2.48 -0.27
CA LYS A 54 33.06 1.95 -1.52
C LYS A 54 32.28 3.06 -2.24
N PRO A 55 32.51 3.31 -3.55
CA PRO A 55 31.77 4.31 -4.28
C PRO A 55 30.28 3.99 -4.29
N ALA A 56 29.45 5.04 -4.22
CA ALA A 56 28.00 4.96 -4.21
C ALA A 56 27.48 4.09 -5.37
N ASP A 57 26.73 3.06 -5.02
CA ASP A 57 26.07 2.17 -5.98
C ASP A 57 25.08 2.98 -6.82
N THR A 58 25.44 3.21 -8.08
CA THR A 58 24.52 3.49 -9.19
C THR A 58 23.32 2.55 -9.10
N PRO A 59 22.08 2.95 -9.44
CA PRO A 59 20.91 2.07 -9.36
C PRO A 59 21.19 0.84 -10.21
N SER A 60 21.48 -0.29 -9.55
CA SER A 60 21.69 -1.55 -10.24
C SER A 60 20.40 -1.84 -10.99
N LYS A 61 20.48 -1.83 -12.32
CA LYS A 61 19.48 -2.42 -13.19
C LYS A 61 19.29 -3.84 -12.66
N ILE A 62 18.15 -4.10 -12.02
CA ILE A 62 17.84 -5.38 -11.41
C ILE A 62 17.96 -6.41 -12.54
N GLU A 63 18.98 -7.25 -12.47
CA GLU A 63 19.15 -8.30 -13.47
C GLU A 63 17.90 -9.20 -13.43
N PRO A 64 17.32 -9.55 -14.59
CA PRO A 64 16.19 -10.45 -14.62
C PRO A 64 16.58 -11.77 -13.96
N ILE A 65 16.00 -12.02 -12.79
CA ILE A 65 16.21 -13.27 -12.05
C ILE A 65 15.73 -14.40 -12.95
N ARG A 66 16.64 -15.30 -13.33
CA ARG A 66 16.35 -16.49 -14.15
C ARG A 66 15.66 -17.54 -13.27
N SER A 67 14.42 -17.31 -12.89
CA SER A 67 13.57 -18.33 -12.27
C SER A 67 12.91 -19.18 -13.35
N ASN A 68 13.13 -20.50 -13.31
CA ASN A 68 12.46 -21.46 -14.19
C ASN A 68 11.04 -21.69 -13.68
N TYR A 69 10.12 -20.76 -13.96
CA TYR A 69 8.69 -20.98 -13.71
C TYR A 69 8.22 -22.18 -14.52
N ARG A 70 7.89 -23.28 -13.86
CA ARG A 70 7.31 -24.46 -14.53
C ARG A 70 5.81 -24.31 -14.78
N ASN A 71 5.15 -23.39 -14.08
CA ASN A 71 3.76 -23.02 -14.37
C ASN A 71 3.73 -22.05 -15.56
N PRO A 72 3.10 -22.41 -16.70
CA PRO A 72 3.10 -21.58 -17.91
C PRO A 72 2.42 -20.22 -17.69
N GLN A 73 1.41 -20.14 -16.82
CA GLN A 73 0.74 -18.88 -16.50
C GLN A 73 1.67 -17.92 -15.76
N LEU A 74 2.45 -18.42 -14.78
CA LEU A 74 3.44 -17.59 -14.09
C LEU A 74 4.58 -17.16 -15.01
N ALA A 75 5.00 -18.03 -15.94
CA ALA A 75 6.02 -17.70 -16.93
C ALA A 75 5.55 -16.58 -17.88
N GLU A 76 4.29 -16.62 -18.34
CA GLU A 76 3.69 -15.58 -19.16
C GLU A 76 3.60 -14.24 -18.41
N LEU A 77 3.06 -14.26 -17.18
CA LEU A 77 2.98 -13.08 -16.32
C LEU A 77 4.37 -12.48 -16.09
N LYS A 78 5.39 -13.30 -15.87
CA LYS A 78 6.78 -12.86 -15.71
C LYS A 78 7.31 -12.20 -16.98
N SER A 79 7.10 -12.81 -18.15
CA SER A 79 7.53 -12.22 -19.42
C SER A 79 6.89 -10.84 -19.65
N ARG A 80 5.62 -10.67 -19.29
CA ARG A 80 4.92 -9.38 -19.41
C ARG A 80 5.40 -8.38 -18.37
N ALA A 81 5.55 -8.79 -17.12
CA ALA A 81 6.06 -7.95 -16.03
C ALA A 81 7.48 -7.44 -16.32
N ASP A 82 8.37 -8.31 -16.82
CA ASP A 82 9.72 -7.98 -17.25
C ASP A 82 9.74 -7.00 -18.45
N ALA A 83 8.70 -7.05 -19.29
CA ALA A 83 8.49 -6.11 -20.39
C ALA A 83 7.89 -4.77 -19.95
N GLY A 84 7.62 -4.58 -18.66
CA GLY A 84 7.08 -3.34 -18.08
C GLY A 84 5.55 -3.29 -17.96
N ASP A 85 4.86 -4.41 -18.18
CA ASP A 85 3.41 -4.50 -17.91
C ASP A 85 3.16 -4.50 -16.40
N SER A 86 2.76 -3.34 -15.89
CA SER A 86 2.55 -3.10 -14.47
C SER A 86 1.43 -3.95 -13.89
N ARG A 87 0.36 -4.20 -14.66
CA ARG A 87 -0.72 -5.08 -14.24
C ARG A 87 -0.26 -6.53 -14.13
N ALA A 88 0.48 -7.02 -15.11
CA ALA A 88 1.07 -8.36 -15.05
C ALA A 88 2.07 -8.48 -13.89
N SER A 89 2.84 -7.42 -13.59
CA SER A 89 3.72 -7.35 -12.44
C SER A 89 2.93 -7.47 -11.12
N CYS A 90 1.80 -6.77 -11.00
CA CYS A 90 0.95 -6.88 -9.82
C CYS A 90 0.37 -8.29 -9.65
N GLN A 91 -0.16 -8.87 -10.73
CA GLN A 91 -0.69 -10.24 -10.76
C GLN A 91 0.37 -11.27 -10.35
N LEU A 92 1.55 -11.21 -10.98
CA LEU A 92 2.66 -12.08 -10.65
C LEU A 92 3.10 -11.93 -9.19
N GLY A 93 3.19 -10.69 -8.71
CA GLY A 93 3.52 -10.39 -7.33
C GLY A 93 2.59 -11.11 -6.35
N MET A 94 1.28 -11.02 -6.58
CA MET A 94 0.27 -11.64 -5.74
C MET A 94 0.25 -13.16 -5.83
N GLU A 95 0.42 -13.74 -7.01
CA GLU A 95 0.50 -15.20 -7.17
C GLU A 95 1.73 -15.79 -6.46
N LEU A 96 2.88 -15.12 -6.55
CA LEU A 96 4.09 -15.52 -5.86
C LEU A 96 3.93 -15.44 -4.33
N LEU A 97 3.33 -14.35 -3.83
CA LEU A 97 3.04 -14.16 -2.41
C LEU A 97 2.03 -15.19 -1.88
N ARG A 98 1.06 -15.60 -2.69
CA ARG A 98 0.12 -16.67 -2.34
C ARG A 98 0.82 -18.01 -2.12
N CYS A 99 1.90 -18.26 -2.86
CA CYS A 99 2.66 -19.51 -2.76
C CYS A 99 3.78 -19.51 -1.72
N THR A 100 3.92 -18.46 -0.90
CA THR A 100 4.98 -18.41 0.14
C THR A 100 4.70 -19.34 1.31
N ASP A 101 3.43 -19.57 1.62
CA ASP A 101 2.99 -20.45 2.70
C ASP A 101 1.74 -21.22 2.29
N VAL A 102 1.91 -22.51 2.01
CA VAL A 102 0.82 -23.45 1.72
C VAL A 102 0.46 -24.32 2.93
N SER A 103 1.11 -24.12 4.08
CA SER A 103 0.88 -24.94 5.27
C SER A 103 -0.57 -24.93 5.76
N PRO A 104 -1.37 -23.85 5.60
CA PRO A 104 -2.79 -23.89 5.98
C PRO A 104 -3.62 -24.78 5.06
N ALA A 105 -3.29 -24.85 3.77
CA ALA A 105 -3.90 -25.80 2.85
C ALA A 105 -3.54 -27.24 3.21
N GLU A 106 -2.28 -27.49 3.60
CA GLU A 106 -1.83 -28.81 4.08
C GLU A 106 -2.57 -29.22 5.35
N GLN A 107 -2.79 -28.29 6.29
CA GLN A 107 -3.56 -28.52 7.52
C GLN A 107 -5.01 -28.88 7.24
N VAL A 108 -5.67 -28.19 6.30
CA VAL A 108 -7.04 -28.54 5.87
C VAL A 108 -7.10 -29.98 5.35
N LEU A 109 -6.12 -30.39 4.53
CA LEU A 109 -6.08 -31.74 3.98
C LEU A 109 -5.70 -32.80 5.01
N ALA A 110 -4.83 -32.48 5.95
CA ALA A 110 -4.50 -33.37 7.07
C ALA A 110 -5.72 -33.64 7.96
N ALA A 111 -6.64 -32.68 8.06
CA ALA A 111 -7.89 -32.80 8.81
C ALA A 111 -9.08 -33.35 7.99
N ALA A 112 -8.87 -33.82 6.75
CA ALA A 112 -9.96 -34.22 5.84
C ALA A 112 -10.90 -35.30 6.41
N GLU A 113 -10.36 -36.28 7.14
CA GLU A 113 -11.17 -37.33 7.80
C GLU A 113 -12.08 -36.75 8.88
N GLU A 114 -11.60 -35.78 9.66
CA GLU A 114 -12.39 -35.09 10.69
C GLU A 114 -13.41 -34.14 10.06
N ASN A 115 -13.04 -33.49 8.96
CA ASN A 115 -13.87 -32.57 8.19
C ASN A 115 -15.03 -33.25 7.44
N SER A 116 -14.99 -34.57 7.29
CA SER A 116 -15.99 -35.38 6.58
C SER A 116 -16.79 -36.33 7.48
N ARG A 117 -16.72 -36.17 8.81
CA ARG A 117 -17.42 -37.05 9.73
C ARG A 117 -18.93 -37.08 9.49
N PRO A 118 -19.59 -38.25 9.58
CA PRO A 118 -21.00 -38.42 9.21
C PRO A 118 -21.98 -37.74 10.18
N ASP A 119 -21.54 -37.38 11.39
CA ASP A 119 -22.31 -36.64 12.40
C ASP A 119 -22.39 -35.12 12.10
N LEU A 120 -21.64 -34.62 11.12
CA LEU A 120 -21.71 -33.21 10.71
C LEU A 120 -22.98 -32.92 9.87
N PRO A 121 -23.61 -31.75 10.09
CA PRO A 121 -24.70 -31.27 9.24
C PRO A 121 -24.33 -31.27 7.74
N PRO A 122 -25.27 -31.59 6.83
CA PRO A 122 -24.99 -31.68 5.39
C PRO A 122 -24.36 -30.42 4.79
N GLU A 123 -24.78 -29.24 5.23
CA GLU A 123 -24.24 -27.95 4.78
C GLU A 123 -22.78 -27.75 5.23
N GLN A 124 -22.45 -28.19 6.44
CA GLN A 124 -21.09 -28.09 6.97
C GLN A 124 -20.15 -29.04 6.23
N ARG A 125 -20.60 -30.27 5.94
CA ARG A 125 -19.83 -31.22 5.12
C ARG A 125 -19.59 -30.68 3.71
N ALA A 126 -20.61 -30.11 3.07
CA ALA A 126 -20.47 -29.51 1.75
C ALA A 126 -19.48 -28.33 1.74
N TYR A 127 -19.48 -27.51 2.80
CA TYR A 127 -18.50 -26.44 2.95
C TYR A 127 -17.07 -26.98 3.10
N MET A 128 -16.88 -28.01 3.95
CA MET A 128 -15.55 -28.60 4.16
C MET A 128 -15.01 -29.28 2.90
N THR A 129 -15.83 -30.02 2.15
CA THR A 129 -15.42 -30.60 0.87
C THR A 129 -14.93 -29.51 -0.10
N LYS A 130 -15.64 -28.37 -0.20
CA LYS A 130 -15.18 -27.25 -1.02
C LYS A 130 -13.85 -26.68 -0.54
N LEU A 131 -13.67 -26.57 0.77
CA LEU A 131 -12.41 -26.08 1.35
C LEU A 131 -11.24 -27.03 1.06
N GLU A 132 -11.45 -28.33 1.15
CA GLU A 132 -10.48 -29.36 0.78
C GLU A 132 -10.13 -29.30 -0.72
N ASP A 133 -11.11 -29.16 -1.60
CA ASP A 133 -10.87 -29.02 -3.04
C ASP A 133 -10.02 -27.78 -3.35
N ARG A 134 -10.30 -26.65 -2.70
CA ARG A 134 -9.49 -25.42 -2.80
C ARG A 134 -8.08 -25.62 -2.27
N ALA A 135 -7.92 -26.33 -1.16
CA ALA A 135 -6.60 -26.63 -0.61
C ALA A 135 -5.77 -27.48 -1.58
N ARG A 136 -6.38 -28.51 -2.22
CA ARG A 136 -5.72 -29.32 -3.27
C ARG A 136 -5.33 -28.46 -4.46
N GLN A 137 -6.24 -27.58 -4.91
CA GLN A 137 -5.96 -26.68 -6.02
C GLN A 137 -4.77 -25.75 -5.71
N MET A 138 -4.78 -25.10 -4.55
CA MET A 138 -3.71 -24.20 -4.12
C MET A 138 -2.34 -24.91 -4.05
N ILE A 139 -2.29 -26.10 -3.44
CA ILE A 139 -1.05 -26.90 -3.37
C ILE A 139 -0.57 -27.27 -4.78
N ASN A 140 -1.48 -27.65 -5.67
CA ASN A 140 -1.12 -28.02 -7.05
C ASN A 140 -0.56 -26.82 -7.84
N GLU A 141 -1.18 -25.65 -7.70
CA GLU A 141 -0.74 -24.41 -8.35
C GLU A 141 0.62 -23.95 -7.83
N CYS A 142 0.89 -24.13 -6.53
CA CYS A 142 2.11 -23.71 -5.87
C CYS A 142 3.24 -24.77 -5.84
N ARG A 143 2.98 -26.01 -6.29
CA ARG A 143 3.92 -27.15 -6.21
C ARG A 143 5.32 -26.87 -6.79
N ASN A 144 5.43 -25.95 -7.74
CA ASN A 144 6.70 -25.58 -8.38
C ASN A 144 6.97 -24.07 -8.30
N ALA A 145 6.43 -23.39 -7.29
CA ALA A 145 6.77 -22.01 -7.05
C ALA A 145 8.28 -21.86 -6.74
N PRO A 146 8.94 -20.79 -7.17
CA PRO A 146 10.35 -20.55 -6.84
C PRO A 146 10.60 -20.56 -5.32
N ALA A 147 11.76 -21.04 -4.87
CA ALA A 147 12.11 -21.05 -3.45
C ALA A 147 12.18 -19.64 -2.83
N ASP A 148 12.47 -18.62 -3.64
CA ASP A 148 12.49 -17.20 -3.29
C ASP A 148 11.20 -16.47 -3.69
N SER A 149 10.06 -17.19 -3.77
CA SER A 149 8.75 -16.63 -4.16
C SER A 149 8.38 -15.39 -3.38
N TRP A 150 8.69 -15.34 -2.08
CA TRP A 150 8.45 -14.16 -1.27
C TRP A 150 9.19 -12.91 -1.80
N LYS A 151 10.49 -13.05 -2.06
CA LYS A 151 11.35 -11.95 -2.51
C LYS A 151 10.93 -11.47 -3.90
N GLN A 152 10.65 -12.41 -4.80
CA GLN A 152 10.15 -12.10 -6.13
C GLN A 152 8.75 -11.47 -6.07
N GLY A 153 7.88 -11.98 -5.22
CA GLY A 153 6.53 -11.45 -5.00
C GLY A 153 6.53 -10.01 -4.50
N ASN A 154 7.34 -9.71 -3.47
CA ASN A 154 7.57 -8.35 -2.99
C ASN A 154 8.12 -7.43 -4.10
N HIS A 155 9.09 -7.93 -4.88
CA HIS A 155 9.70 -7.18 -5.96
C HIS A 155 8.69 -6.75 -7.03
N TYR A 156 7.93 -7.70 -7.60
CA TYR A 156 6.96 -7.39 -8.65
C TYR A 156 5.75 -6.59 -8.14
N LEU A 157 5.31 -6.83 -6.90
CA LEU A 157 4.26 -6.02 -6.29
C LEU A 157 4.70 -4.55 -6.16
N ARG A 158 5.92 -4.32 -5.64
CA ARG A 158 6.50 -2.97 -5.54
C ARG A 158 6.72 -2.34 -6.91
N GLN A 159 7.21 -3.10 -7.89
CA GLN A 159 7.40 -2.62 -9.26
C GLN A 159 6.07 -2.09 -9.84
N ALA A 160 4.98 -2.84 -9.68
CA ALA A 160 3.67 -2.41 -10.14
C ALA A 160 3.17 -1.15 -9.40
N ALA A 161 3.36 -1.10 -8.07
CA ALA A 161 3.00 0.06 -7.27
C ALA A 161 3.73 1.33 -7.74
N LEU A 162 5.04 1.24 -7.98
CA LEU A 162 5.84 2.35 -8.50
C LEU A 162 5.47 2.75 -9.92
N ALA A 163 4.90 1.83 -10.71
CA ALA A 163 4.46 2.08 -12.07
C ALA A 163 3.08 2.76 -12.17
N GLY A 164 2.37 2.97 -11.05
CA GLY A 164 1.09 3.67 -11.07
C GLY A 164 -0.14 2.78 -10.83
N GLU A 165 0.02 1.46 -10.65
CA GLU A 165 -1.13 0.56 -10.51
C GLU A 165 -1.84 0.73 -9.16
N PRO A 166 -3.09 1.21 -9.12
CA PRO A 166 -3.72 1.62 -7.86
C PRO A 166 -3.91 0.47 -6.87
N GLU A 167 -4.27 -0.72 -7.37
CA GLU A 167 -4.39 -1.92 -6.54
C GLU A 167 -3.02 -2.38 -6.00
N ALA A 168 -1.97 -2.29 -6.82
CA ALA A 168 -0.61 -2.64 -6.39
C ALA A 168 -0.11 -1.69 -5.29
N MET A 169 -0.36 -0.38 -5.46
CA MET A 169 -0.05 0.63 -4.44
C MET A 169 -0.73 0.30 -3.11
N TYR A 170 -2.03 -0.01 -3.16
CA TYR A 170 -2.81 -0.38 -1.97
C TYR A 170 -2.27 -1.64 -1.30
N ARG A 171 -2.08 -2.73 -2.05
CA ARG A 171 -1.61 -4.01 -1.51
C ARG A 171 -0.19 -3.92 -0.98
N TYR A 172 0.69 -3.20 -1.67
CA TYR A 172 2.03 -2.91 -1.18
C TYR A 172 1.95 -2.14 0.14
N ALA A 173 1.15 -1.08 0.21
CA ALA A 173 0.99 -0.28 1.42
C ALA A 173 0.43 -1.09 2.60
N ARG A 174 -0.60 -1.91 2.37
CA ARG A 174 -1.18 -2.84 3.36
C ARG A 174 -0.17 -3.87 3.90
N GLY A 175 0.96 -4.03 3.22
CA GLY A 175 2.02 -4.92 3.65
C GLY A 175 1.75 -6.37 3.30
N ASP A 176 1.04 -6.63 2.20
CA ASP A 176 0.70 -7.99 1.70
C ASP A 176 1.91 -8.90 1.53
N SER A 177 3.12 -8.34 1.44
CA SER A 177 4.37 -9.09 1.41
C SER A 177 5.14 -9.10 2.73
N VAL A 178 4.95 -8.15 3.65
CA VAL A 178 5.88 -7.97 4.79
C VAL A 178 5.21 -8.04 6.17
N LEU A 179 3.88 -7.95 6.23
CA LEU A 179 3.09 -7.96 7.46
C LEU A 179 2.20 -9.21 7.62
N VAL A 180 2.27 -10.17 6.69
CA VAL A 180 1.41 -11.37 6.72
C VAL A 180 1.67 -12.23 7.95
N ASP A 181 2.94 -12.49 8.26
CA ASP A 181 3.38 -13.36 9.36
C ASP A 181 4.48 -12.71 10.23
N TYR A 182 4.86 -11.46 9.93
CA TYR A 182 5.91 -10.69 10.59
C TYR A 182 7.31 -11.31 10.55
N THR A 183 7.56 -12.36 9.76
CA THR A 183 8.87 -13.02 9.70
C THR A 183 9.94 -12.14 9.03
N HIS A 184 9.51 -11.13 8.28
CA HIS A 184 10.37 -10.27 7.46
C HIS A 184 10.63 -8.87 8.05
N LEU A 185 10.32 -8.63 9.33
CA LEU A 185 10.48 -7.31 9.96
C LEU A 185 11.93 -6.80 10.05
N ASN A 186 12.93 -7.68 9.91
CA ASN A 186 14.35 -7.30 9.91
C ASN A 186 14.97 -7.27 8.49
N SER A 187 14.13 -7.28 7.45
CA SER A 187 14.59 -7.31 6.06
C SER A 187 14.74 -5.90 5.46
N PRO A 188 15.65 -5.70 4.49
CA PRO A 188 15.70 -4.47 3.70
C PRO A 188 14.38 -4.18 2.96
N GLU A 189 13.61 -5.22 2.60
CA GLU A 189 12.29 -5.10 2.01
C GLU A 189 11.31 -4.38 2.96
N PHE A 190 11.35 -4.72 4.25
CA PHE A 190 10.50 -4.07 5.26
C PHE A 190 10.93 -2.62 5.52
N ASP A 191 12.23 -2.32 5.53
CA ASP A 191 12.71 -0.93 5.67
C ASP A 191 12.24 -0.05 4.52
N ARG A 192 12.31 -0.56 3.27
CA ARG A 192 11.77 0.14 2.10
C ARG A 192 10.26 0.31 2.20
N TRP A 193 9.54 -0.74 2.56
CA TRP A 193 8.09 -0.68 2.75
C TRP A 193 7.71 0.39 3.76
N ARG A 194 8.38 0.45 4.92
CA ARG A 194 8.08 1.43 5.97
C ARG A 194 8.24 2.87 5.49
N ALA A 195 9.21 3.13 4.62
CA ALA A 195 9.45 4.46 4.06
C ALA A 195 8.43 4.85 2.96
N GLU A 196 7.82 3.86 2.29
CA GLU A 196 7.01 4.08 1.09
C GLU A 196 5.50 3.91 1.33
N ALA A 197 5.10 3.03 2.27
CA ALA A 197 3.73 2.53 2.42
C ALA A 197 2.69 3.63 2.66
N GLY A 198 2.95 4.57 3.57
CA GLY A 198 2.01 5.66 3.87
C GLY A 198 1.70 6.51 2.64
N ASN A 199 2.73 6.84 1.85
CA ASN A 199 2.54 7.59 0.60
C ASN A 199 1.85 6.76 -0.48
N MET A 200 2.20 5.47 -0.60
CA MET A 200 1.55 4.57 -1.57
C MET A 200 0.05 4.40 -1.29
N LEU A 201 -0.36 4.32 -0.02
CA LEU A 201 -1.78 4.27 0.33
C LEU A 201 -2.51 5.55 -0.08
N GLN A 202 -1.90 6.71 0.16
CA GLN A 202 -2.45 8.00 -0.27
C GLN A 202 -2.56 8.07 -1.80
N LEU A 203 -1.52 7.71 -2.54
CA LEU A 203 -1.54 7.68 -4.01
C LEU A 203 -2.60 6.74 -4.58
N SER A 204 -2.78 5.57 -3.97
CA SER A 204 -3.82 4.62 -4.37
C SER A 204 -5.23 5.23 -4.21
N PHE A 205 -5.47 5.94 -3.11
CA PHE A 205 -6.72 6.67 -2.90
C PHE A 205 -6.94 7.79 -3.92
N GLU A 206 -5.89 8.57 -4.21
CA GLU A 206 -5.95 9.66 -5.20
C GLU A 206 -6.17 9.15 -6.63
N ALA A 207 -5.75 7.91 -6.90
CA ALA A 207 -6.07 7.19 -8.14
C ALA A 207 -7.50 6.62 -8.18
N GLY A 208 -8.32 6.85 -7.15
CA GLY A 208 -9.71 6.40 -7.11
C GLY A 208 -9.90 4.94 -6.67
N TYR A 209 -8.89 4.32 -6.05
CA TYR A 209 -9.02 2.96 -5.55
C TYR A 209 -9.85 2.92 -4.25
N LEU A 210 -11.09 2.45 -4.38
CA LEU A 210 -12.09 2.46 -3.31
C LEU A 210 -11.64 1.78 -2.01
N PRO A 211 -10.92 0.64 -2.03
CA PRO A 211 -10.47 0.01 -0.80
C PRO A 211 -9.59 0.90 0.09
N SER A 212 -8.79 1.78 -0.52
CA SER A 212 -7.88 2.69 0.20
C SER A 212 -8.61 3.66 1.12
N VAL A 213 -9.90 3.94 0.87
CA VAL A 213 -10.71 4.87 1.67
C VAL A 213 -10.81 4.41 3.13
N PHE A 214 -11.03 3.10 3.36
CA PHE A 214 -11.21 2.58 4.72
C PHE A 214 -9.88 2.58 5.49
N ASP A 215 -8.80 2.11 4.88
CA ASP A 215 -7.50 2.06 5.55
C ASP A 215 -6.95 3.46 5.83
N LEU A 216 -7.15 4.44 4.94
CA LEU A 216 -6.81 5.83 5.25
C LEU A 216 -7.69 6.43 6.33
N MET A 217 -8.98 6.08 6.39
CA MET A 217 -9.85 6.53 7.48
C MET A 217 -9.30 6.08 8.84
N VAL A 218 -8.86 4.82 8.95
CA VAL A 218 -8.21 4.32 10.17
C VAL A 218 -6.87 5.01 10.39
N GLY A 219 -6.05 5.13 9.35
CA GLY A 219 -4.73 5.79 9.41
C GLY A 219 -4.76 7.26 9.84
N TYR A 220 -5.84 7.98 9.55
CA TYR A 220 -6.03 9.35 10.04
C TYR A 220 -6.63 9.41 11.45
N SER A 221 -7.21 8.31 11.95
CA SER A 221 -7.91 8.26 13.23
C SER A 221 -7.01 7.85 14.39
N ASP A 222 -6.20 6.81 14.20
CA ASP A 222 -5.37 6.23 15.25
C ASP A 222 -4.15 5.47 14.71
N ASN A 223 -3.31 4.98 15.63
CA ASN A 223 -2.10 4.22 15.34
C ASN A 223 -2.26 2.73 15.68
N SER A 224 -3.44 2.14 15.42
CA SER A 224 -3.79 0.77 15.83
C SER A 224 -3.04 -0.36 15.09
N SER A 225 -2.27 -0.06 14.04
CA SER A 225 -1.54 -1.05 13.23
C SER A 225 -0.20 -0.49 12.73
N PRO A 226 0.73 -1.35 12.26
CA PRO A 226 1.98 -0.89 11.67
C PRO A 226 1.78 0.08 10.50
N LEU A 227 0.80 -0.15 9.62
CA LEU A 227 0.49 0.76 8.51
C LEU A 227 -0.07 2.09 9.02
N THR A 228 -1.03 2.06 9.93
CA THR A 228 -1.69 3.29 10.40
C THR A 228 -0.75 4.17 11.23
N GLY A 229 0.22 3.58 11.93
CA GLY A 229 1.30 4.30 12.60
C GLY A 229 2.27 5.06 11.67
N LEU A 230 2.23 4.81 10.35
CA LEU A 230 3.02 5.56 9.36
C LEU A 230 2.31 6.82 8.85
N ILE A 231 1.04 6.99 9.21
CA ILE A 231 0.19 8.08 8.72
C ILE A 231 -0.04 9.04 9.88
N ALA A 232 0.15 10.34 9.63
CA ALA A 232 -0.10 11.34 10.65
C ALA A 232 -1.61 11.43 10.92
N ASN A 233 -2.00 11.27 12.19
CA ASN A 233 -3.39 11.46 12.62
C ASN A 233 -3.89 12.85 12.23
N ASP A 234 -5.08 12.88 11.63
CA ASP A 234 -5.76 14.09 11.20
C ASP A 234 -7.27 13.88 11.37
N PRO A 235 -7.87 14.39 12.47
CA PRO A 235 -9.28 14.15 12.75
C PRO A 235 -10.22 14.78 11.70
N THR A 236 -9.76 15.81 10.97
CA THR A 236 -10.54 16.41 9.88
C THR A 236 -10.58 15.47 8.68
N LYS A 237 -9.43 14.90 8.29
CA LYS A 237 -9.36 13.91 7.21
C LYS A 237 -10.07 12.61 7.57
N ALA A 238 -9.90 12.11 8.79
CA ALA A 238 -10.63 10.94 9.29
C ALA A 238 -12.14 11.14 9.19
N ARG A 239 -12.65 12.31 9.63
CA ARG A 239 -14.07 12.65 9.50
C ARG A 239 -14.49 12.79 8.03
N ALA A 240 -13.68 13.42 7.19
CA ALA A 240 -13.95 13.54 5.76
C ALA A 240 -14.05 12.17 5.07
N MET A 241 -13.20 11.20 5.44
CA MET A 241 -13.29 9.82 4.92
C MET A 241 -14.60 9.14 5.32
N ARG A 242 -15.05 9.28 6.58
CA ARG A 242 -16.37 8.78 7.02
C ARG A 242 -17.51 9.38 6.20
N LEU A 243 -17.48 10.70 5.99
CA LEU A 243 -18.49 11.39 5.16
C LEU A 243 -18.45 10.90 3.71
N LEU A 244 -17.26 10.68 3.14
CA LEU A 244 -17.09 10.12 1.81
C LEU A 244 -17.69 8.70 1.73
N ILE A 245 -17.39 7.81 2.68
CA ILE A 245 -17.96 6.47 2.75
C ILE A 245 -19.50 6.53 2.79
N SER A 246 -20.09 7.37 3.65
CA SER A 246 -21.54 7.54 3.72
C SER A 246 -22.14 7.97 2.39
N ARG A 247 -21.51 8.93 1.70
CA ARG A 247 -21.95 9.40 0.38
C ARG A 247 -21.87 8.31 -0.68
N LEU A 248 -20.74 7.61 -0.77
CA LEU A 248 -20.55 6.52 -1.71
C LEU A 248 -21.53 5.36 -1.45
N ALA A 249 -21.86 5.10 -0.19
CA ALA A 249 -22.86 4.10 0.21
C ALA A 249 -24.32 4.56 0.02
N GLY A 250 -24.57 5.84 -0.32
CA GLY A 250 -25.91 6.43 -0.37
C GLY A 250 -26.63 6.43 0.98
N LYS A 251 -25.88 6.44 2.09
CA LYS A 251 -26.41 6.45 3.46
C LYS A 251 -26.21 7.84 4.07
N PRO A 252 -27.12 8.29 4.96
CA PRO A 252 -26.87 9.49 5.74
C PRO A 252 -25.61 9.29 6.58
N ALA A 253 -24.78 10.33 6.70
CA ALA A 253 -23.64 10.30 7.60
C ALA A 253 -24.11 10.38 9.06
N ASP A 254 -23.40 9.66 9.93
CA ASP A 254 -23.62 9.77 11.37
C ASP A 254 -23.35 11.20 11.84
N ARG A 255 -24.12 11.66 12.83
CA ARG A 255 -23.87 12.94 13.47
C ARG A 255 -22.47 12.94 14.09
N PRO A 256 -21.71 14.05 13.98
CA PRO A 256 -20.43 14.15 14.65
C PRO A 256 -20.63 14.09 16.17
N GLU A 257 -19.66 13.51 16.86
CA GLU A 257 -19.55 13.70 18.30
C GLU A 257 -19.34 15.19 18.60
N SER A 258 -19.84 15.67 19.75
CA SER A 258 -19.79 17.08 20.13
C SER A 258 -18.38 17.69 20.03
N ARG A 259 -17.34 16.94 20.44
CA ARG A 259 -15.94 17.36 20.37
C ARG A 259 -15.39 17.57 18.95
N TYR A 260 -16.04 17.02 17.93
CA TYR A 260 -15.64 17.12 16.53
C TYR A 260 -16.59 17.99 15.70
N ALA A 261 -17.62 18.57 16.32
CA ALA A 261 -18.63 19.37 15.60
C ALA A 261 -18.02 20.57 14.86
N SER A 262 -16.95 21.17 15.40
CA SER A 262 -16.23 22.27 14.76
C SER A 262 -15.49 21.88 13.47
N LEU A 263 -15.20 20.59 13.29
CA LEU A 263 -14.48 20.07 12.11
C LEU A 263 -15.42 19.84 10.91
N GLU A 264 -16.74 19.77 11.14
CA GLU A 264 -17.71 19.40 10.11
C GLU A 264 -17.64 20.23 8.83
N PRO A 265 -17.53 21.58 8.87
CA PRO A 265 -17.50 22.37 7.64
C PRO A 265 -16.29 22.00 6.76
N ALA A 266 -15.11 21.87 7.36
CA ALA A 266 -13.89 21.51 6.66
C ALA A 266 -13.94 20.05 6.15
N ALA A 267 -14.37 19.11 6.99
CA ALA A 267 -14.49 17.70 6.61
C ALA A 267 -15.51 17.49 5.49
N THR A 268 -16.64 18.21 5.53
CA THR A 268 -17.68 18.17 4.49
C THR A 268 -17.17 18.72 3.16
N ALA A 269 -16.43 19.84 3.19
CA ALA A 269 -15.82 20.40 2.00
C ALA A 269 -14.80 19.42 1.38
N LEU A 270 -13.94 18.84 2.22
CA LEU A 270 -12.90 17.90 1.80
C LEU A 270 -13.48 16.59 1.24
N ALA A 271 -14.47 16.00 1.90
CA ALA A 271 -15.16 14.82 1.37
C ALA A 271 -15.82 15.11 0.01
N SER A 272 -16.30 16.34 -0.20
CA SER A 272 -16.93 16.74 -1.48
C SER A 272 -15.89 16.93 -2.56
N GLN A 273 -14.74 17.46 -2.20
CA GLN A 273 -13.60 17.57 -3.07
C GLN A 273 -13.10 16.18 -3.49
N TRP A 274 -12.81 15.28 -2.55
CA TRP A 274 -12.31 13.94 -2.86
C TRP A 274 -13.27 13.12 -3.72
N GLN A 275 -14.58 13.21 -3.48
CA GLN A 275 -15.55 12.53 -4.34
C GLN A 275 -15.47 13.04 -5.79
N ARG A 276 -15.35 14.36 -5.99
CA ARG A 276 -15.25 14.94 -7.34
C ARG A 276 -13.91 14.64 -8.00
N ASP A 277 -12.82 14.74 -7.25
CA ASP A 277 -11.47 14.71 -7.80
C ASP A 277 -11.00 13.28 -8.03
N TYR A 278 -11.29 12.35 -7.11
CA TYR A 278 -10.74 10.98 -7.12
C TYR A 278 -11.78 9.90 -7.45
N PHE A 279 -13.07 10.16 -7.24
CA PHE A 279 -14.13 9.20 -7.53
C PHE A 279 -15.20 9.74 -8.50
N PRO A 280 -14.84 10.46 -9.59
CA PRO A 280 -15.81 11.11 -10.47
C PRO A 280 -16.74 10.14 -11.22
N THR A 281 -16.29 8.90 -11.42
CA THR A 281 -17.03 7.86 -12.17
C THR A 281 -17.88 6.98 -11.27
N VAL A 282 -17.67 7.02 -9.96
CA VAL A 282 -18.42 6.20 -9.00
C VAL A 282 -19.82 6.77 -8.84
N LYS A 283 -20.85 5.98 -9.18
CA LYS A 283 -22.26 6.34 -9.01
C LYS A 283 -22.78 5.78 -7.68
N PRO A 284 -23.09 6.62 -6.68
CA PRO A 284 -23.70 6.16 -5.45
C PRO A 284 -25.18 5.78 -5.63
N PRO A 285 -25.72 4.86 -4.82
CA PRO A 285 -24.99 4.04 -3.86
C PRO A 285 -24.14 2.97 -4.56
N LEU A 286 -22.97 2.67 -4.00
CA LEU A 286 -22.19 1.51 -4.39
C LEU A 286 -23.07 0.25 -4.27
N GLN A 287 -23.28 -0.44 -5.40
CA GLN A 287 -24.08 -1.67 -5.41
C GLN A 287 -23.40 -2.81 -4.66
N LYS A 288 -22.06 -2.83 -4.68
CA LYS A 288 -21.21 -3.74 -3.92
C LYS A 288 -19.97 -2.98 -3.47
N LEU A 289 -19.52 -3.22 -2.24
CA LEU A 289 -18.18 -2.83 -1.83
C LEU A 289 -17.17 -3.73 -2.56
N PRO A 290 -16.04 -3.18 -3.04
CA PRO A 290 -15.00 -4.00 -3.62
C PRO A 290 -14.50 -5.00 -2.56
N ARG A 291 -14.58 -6.29 -2.89
CA ARG A 291 -13.98 -7.35 -2.09
C ARG A 291 -12.58 -7.60 -2.65
N LEU A 292 -11.57 -7.37 -1.83
CA LEU A 292 -10.21 -7.72 -2.15
C LEU A 292 -9.94 -9.17 -1.76
N MET A 293 -9.35 -9.94 -2.67
CA MET A 293 -8.65 -11.17 -2.30
C MET A 293 -7.59 -10.84 -1.26
N PRO A 294 -7.62 -11.45 -0.07
CA PRO A 294 -6.54 -11.31 0.89
C PRO A 294 -5.28 -12.06 0.38
N ALA A 295 -4.10 -11.56 0.76
CA ALA A 295 -2.83 -12.23 0.50
C ALA A 295 -2.63 -13.48 1.37
N GLY A 296 -1.75 -14.39 0.93
CA GLY A 296 -1.33 -15.56 1.71
C GLY A 296 -2.49 -16.50 2.08
N PHE A 297 -2.44 -17.08 3.27
CA PHE A 297 -3.37 -18.14 3.70
C PHE A 297 -4.85 -17.76 3.63
N ALA A 298 -5.19 -16.49 3.85
CA ALA A 298 -6.57 -16.03 3.83
C ALA A 298 -7.20 -16.19 2.44
N SER A 299 -6.39 -16.36 1.37
CA SER A 299 -6.90 -16.69 0.04
C SER A 299 -7.62 -18.03 -0.01
N LEU A 300 -7.26 -18.98 0.86
CA LEU A 300 -7.90 -20.31 0.94
C LEU A 300 -9.38 -20.21 1.32
N TYR A 301 -9.72 -19.22 2.15
CA TYR A 301 -11.06 -19.00 2.68
C TYR A 301 -11.86 -17.96 1.89
N ALA A 302 -11.28 -17.44 0.81
CA ALA A 302 -11.91 -16.41 0.01
C ALA A 302 -13.09 -16.98 -0.82
N ASP A 303 -14.14 -16.19 -1.03
CA ASP A 303 -15.30 -16.59 -1.83
C ASP A 303 -14.92 -16.80 -3.31
N GLU A 304 -15.58 -17.74 -4.00
CA GLU A 304 -15.39 -18.05 -5.44
C GLU A 304 -15.64 -16.85 -6.37
N ASN A 305 -16.32 -15.81 -5.90
CA ASN A 305 -16.66 -14.61 -6.68
C ASN A 305 -15.58 -13.52 -6.62
N ASN A 306 -14.39 -13.83 -6.12
CA ASN A 306 -13.34 -12.84 -6.02
C ASN A 306 -12.62 -12.68 -7.36
N GLU A 307 -12.52 -11.44 -7.81
CA GLU A 307 -11.77 -11.08 -9.01
C GLU A 307 -10.29 -11.42 -8.83
N PRO A 308 -9.59 -11.86 -9.89
CA PRO A 308 -8.14 -11.97 -9.87
C PRO A 308 -7.53 -10.66 -9.40
N ALA A 309 -6.42 -10.75 -8.66
CA ALA A 309 -5.73 -9.55 -8.22
C ALA A 309 -5.37 -8.66 -9.42
N CYS A 310 -5.40 -7.35 -9.19
CA CYS A 310 -4.94 -6.33 -10.12
C CYS A 310 -5.74 -6.33 -11.44
N THR A 311 -7.06 -6.29 -11.31
CA THR A 311 -8.00 -6.25 -12.44
C THR A 311 -8.71 -4.91 -12.58
N GLN A 312 -8.58 -4.03 -11.58
CA GLN A 312 -9.23 -2.70 -11.52
C GLN A 312 -8.28 -1.57 -11.88
#